data_AF-A0A6N6RLZ3-F1
#
_entry.id   AF-A0A6N6RLZ3-F1
#
_cell.length_a   1.000
_cell.length_b   1.000
_cell.length_c   1.000
_cell.angle_alpha   90.00
_cell.angle_beta   90.00
_cell.angle_gamma   90.00
#
_symmetry.space_group_name_H-M   'P 1'
#
loop_
_entity.id
_entity.type
_entity.pdbx_description
1 polymer ?
#
loop_
_entity_poly.entity_id
_entity_poly.type
_entity_poly.pdbx_seq_one_letter_code
_entity_poly.pdbx_strand_id
1 'polypeptide(L)'
;MRLKTALLAIFLLSLADLVLYGCYCDCDFAPTGTFEICSIDLLSIDNAGGSPATASDTVLADAYAIEITLNITQEDICSHSFLMNSAFAASCNCPDAFFENRNPVTEVHIYTVNDFSTTYDAGDEVTSLFYRYLGHEYEPINSFLRPQNAASVTPIKVRALLMEAPAIKGNHSFEVELIMQDSTVVSATTSSIYLK
;
A
#
# COMPACT_ATOMS: atom_id res chain seq x y z
N MET A 1 59.42 32.88 -12.84
CA MET A 1 58.33 33.17 -11.88
C MET A 1 56.92 32.98 -12.48
N ARG A 2 56.68 33.32 -13.76
CA ARG A 2 55.34 33.30 -14.38
C ARG A 2 54.74 31.93 -14.71
N LEU A 3 55.56 30.89 -14.93
CA LEU A 3 55.07 29.55 -15.28
C LEU A 3 54.41 28.82 -14.09
N LYS A 4 54.96 28.99 -12.88
CA LYS A 4 54.40 28.42 -11.65
C LYS A 4 53.05 29.04 -11.30
N THR A 5 52.91 30.34 -11.53
CA THR A 5 51.66 31.07 -11.33
C THR A 5 50.58 30.66 -12.34
N ALA A 6 50.97 30.41 -13.59
CA ALA A 6 50.04 29.91 -14.62
C ALA A 6 49.56 28.48 -14.34
N LEU A 7 50.46 27.58 -13.92
CA LEU A 7 50.09 26.21 -13.53
C LEU A 7 49.19 26.18 -12.29
N LEU A 8 49.47 27.03 -11.30
CA LEU A 8 48.62 27.17 -10.11
C LEU A 8 47.21 27.68 -10.48
N ALA A 9 47.12 28.64 -11.40
CA ALA A 9 45.84 29.16 -11.86
C ALA A 9 45.01 28.10 -12.61
N ILE A 10 45.64 27.32 -13.49
CA ILE A 10 44.98 26.21 -14.22
C ILE A 10 44.50 25.13 -13.23
N PHE A 11 45.32 24.79 -12.24
CA PHE A 11 44.96 23.82 -11.21
C PHE A 11 43.76 24.31 -10.36
N LEU A 12 43.77 25.58 -9.95
CA LEU A 12 42.67 26.19 -9.19
C LEU A 12 41.37 26.29 -10.01
N LEU A 13 41.46 26.56 -11.33
CA LEU A 13 40.32 26.53 -12.24
C LEU A 13 39.73 25.12 -12.36
N SER A 14 40.58 24.09 -12.52
CA SER A 14 40.10 22.70 -12.57
C SER A 14 39.51 22.20 -11.24
N LEU A 15 39.98 22.74 -10.11
CA LEU A 15 39.41 22.46 -8.80
C LEU A 15 38.06 23.17 -8.59
N ALA A 16 37.90 24.37 -9.14
CA ALA A 16 36.63 25.09 -9.12
C ALA A 16 35.55 24.34 -9.91
N ASP A 17 35.88 23.78 -11.08
CA ASP A 17 34.96 22.92 -11.83
C ASP A 17 34.60 21.65 -11.03
N LEU A 18 35.56 21.01 -10.36
CA LEU A 18 35.27 19.83 -9.52
C LEU A 18 34.33 20.15 -8.35
N VAL A 19 34.46 21.33 -7.73
CA VAL A 19 33.59 21.77 -6.62
C VAL A 19 32.21 22.21 -7.14
N LEU A 20 32.12 22.82 -8.32
CA LEU A 20 30.85 23.26 -8.91
C LEU A 20 30.02 22.09 -9.45
N TYR A 21 30.65 21.08 -10.07
CA TYR A 21 29.95 19.88 -10.56
C TYR A 21 29.69 18.85 -9.45
N GLY A 22 30.50 18.81 -8.39
CA GLY A 22 30.32 17.89 -7.26
C GLY A 22 29.12 18.17 -6.37
N CYS A 23 28.49 19.35 -6.50
CA CYS A 23 27.32 19.76 -5.69
C CYS A 23 25.99 19.71 -6.43
N TYR A 24 25.95 19.34 -7.72
CA TYR A 24 24.69 19.22 -8.45
C TYR A 24 24.15 17.79 -8.33
N CYS A 25 23.44 17.50 -7.24
CA CYS A 25 22.64 16.29 -7.15
C CYS A 25 21.37 16.49 -7.97
N ASP A 26 21.41 16.07 -9.24
CA ASP A 26 20.21 15.93 -10.07
C ASP A 26 19.47 14.67 -9.62
N CYS A 27 18.73 14.78 -8.51
CA CYS A 27 17.88 13.69 -8.07
C CYS A 27 16.64 13.72 -8.97
N ASP A 28 16.60 12.84 -9.97
CA ASP A 28 15.38 12.58 -10.74
C ASP A 28 14.29 12.11 -9.76
N PHE A 29 13.27 12.94 -9.54
CA PHE A 29 12.08 12.62 -8.75
C PHE A 29 11.07 11.76 -9.52
N ALA A 30 11.52 11.09 -10.58
CA ALA A 30 10.68 10.23 -11.37
C ALA A 30 10.38 8.92 -10.62
N PRO A 31 9.15 8.38 -10.70
CA PRO A 31 8.87 7.05 -10.19
C PRO A 31 9.80 6.04 -10.85
N THR A 32 10.27 5.07 -10.06
CA THR A 32 11.09 3.94 -10.52
C THR A 32 10.32 3.02 -11.45
N GLY A 33 8.99 3.03 -11.34
CA GLY A 33 8.09 2.35 -12.24
C GLY A 33 6.67 2.54 -11.79
N THR A 34 5.78 1.78 -12.40
CA THR A 34 4.36 1.80 -12.08
C THR A 34 3.87 0.44 -11.61
N PHE A 35 2.76 0.43 -10.87
CA PHE A 35 2.04 -0.79 -10.55
C PHE A 35 0.53 -0.60 -10.68
N GLU A 36 -0.18 -1.72 -10.74
CA GLU A 36 -1.63 -1.80 -10.73
C GLU A 36 -2.10 -2.88 -9.75
N ILE A 37 -3.31 -2.72 -9.22
CA ILE A 37 -3.98 -3.72 -8.38
C ILE A 37 -4.78 -4.64 -9.30
N CYS A 38 -4.46 -5.93 -9.30
CA CYS A 38 -5.11 -6.92 -10.17
C CYS A 38 -6.26 -7.64 -9.50
N SER A 39 -6.10 -7.96 -8.22
CA SER A 39 -7.08 -8.70 -7.44
C SER A 39 -6.92 -8.40 -5.96
N ILE A 40 -7.92 -8.84 -5.19
CA ILE A 40 -7.85 -8.85 -3.73
C ILE A 40 -8.03 -10.26 -3.21
N ASP A 41 -7.28 -10.61 -2.17
CA ASP A 41 -7.53 -11.80 -1.37
C ASP A 41 -8.00 -11.37 0.02
N LEU A 42 -9.01 -12.08 0.54
CA LEU A 42 -9.58 -11.81 1.86
C LEU A 42 -9.35 -12.99 2.78
N LEU A 43 -8.85 -12.69 3.99
CA LEU A 43 -8.76 -13.67 5.06
C LEU A 43 -9.51 -13.18 6.29
N SER A 44 -10.34 -14.03 6.85
CA SER A 44 -10.92 -13.84 8.18
C SER A 44 -9.83 -14.01 9.23
N ILE A 45 -9.72 -13.06 10.16
CA ILE A 45 -8.70 -12.99 11.20
C ILE A 45 -9.35 -12.99 12.57
N ASP A 46 -8.77 -13.76 13.49
CA ASP A 46 -9.00 -13.69 14.93
C ASP A 46 -7.88 -12.85 15.56
N ASN A 47 -8.25 -11.72 16.16
CA ASN A 47 -7.36 -10.79 16.83
C ASN A 47 -7.48 -10.82 18.36
N ALA A 48 -8.06 -11.88 18.95
CA ALA A 48 -8.25 -11.99 20.39
C ALA A 48 -6.94 -12.29 21.15
N GLY A 49 -5.94 -12.83 20.46
CA GLY A 49 -4.65 -13.24 21.02
C GLY A 49 -3.59 -12.14 21.03
N GLY A 50 -2.38 -12.48 21.51
CA GLY A 50 -1.22 -11.59 21.45
C GLY A 50 -0.68 -11.34 20.03
N SER A 51 -1.15 -12.11 19.05
CA SER A 51 -0.87 -11.94 17.63
C SER A 51 -2.10 -12.33 16.80
N PRO A 52 -2.41 -11.62 15.71
CA PRO A 52 -3.49 -11.99 14.81
C PRO A 52 -3.25 -13.37 14.18
N ALA A 53 -4.29 -14.18 14.07
CA ALA A 53 -4.24 -15.49 13.42
C ALA A 53 -5.38 -15.65 12.41
N THR A 54 -5.19 -16.48 11.39
CA THR A 54 -6.27 -16.84 10.47
C THR A 54 -7.39 -17.54 11.25
N ALA A 55 -8.60 -17.04 11.11
CA ALA A 55 -9.78 -17.60 11.76
C ALA A 55 -10.07 -18.99 11.18
N SER A 56 -10.31 -19.97 12.05
CA SER A 56 -10.53 -21.36 11.64
C SER A 56 -12.00 -21.81 11.65
N ASP A 57 -12.80 -21.29 12.59
CA ASP A 57 -14.21 -21.69 12.74
C ASP A 57 -15.04 -20.65 13.50
N THR A 58 -14.64 -20.33 14.73
CA THR A 58 -15.36 -19.40 15.61
C THR A 58 -14.46 -18.28 16.10
N VAL A 59 -14.93 -17.04 16.00
CA VAL A 59 -14.22 -15.84 16.45
C VAL A 59 -15.14 -15.02 17.34
N LEU A 60 -14.59 -14.39 18.39
CA LEU A 60 -15.33 -13.40 19.15
C LEU A 60 -15.62 -12.20 18.24
N ALA A 61 -16.87 -11.74 18.19
CA ALA A 61 -17.25 -10.67 17.28
C ALA A 61 -16.38 -9.41 17.39
N ASP A 62 -15.98 -9.03 18.60
CA ASP A 62 -15.12 -7.88 18.91
C ASP A 62 -13.63 -8.09 18.58
N ALA A 63 -13.24 -9.32 18.26
CA ALA A 63 -11.89 -9.69 17.84
C ALA A 63 -11.79 -9.97 16.33
N TYR A 64 -12.91 -9.88 15.60
CA TYR A 64 -12.94 -10.20 14.19
C TYR A 64 -12.29 -9.11 13.34
N ALA A 65 -11.49 -9.52 12.36
CA ALA A 65 -10.99 -8.63 11.33
C ALA A 65 -10.96 -9.31 9.96
N ILE A 66 -10.93 -8.50 8.91
CA ILE A 66 -10.68 -8.93 7.53
C ILE A 66 -9.28 -8.47 7.15
N GLU A 67 -8.36 -9.39 6.85
CA GLU A 67 -7.12 -9.05 6.17
C GLU A 67 -7.38 -8.98 4.66
N ILE A 68 -7.33 -7.77 4.13
CA ILE A 68 -7.45 -7.47 2.70
C ILE A 68 -6.02 -7.40 2.14
N THR A 69 -5.70 -8.32 1.25
CA THR A 69 -4.42 -8.33 0.51
C THR A 69 -4.66 -7.82 -0.89
N LEU A 70 -4.05 -6.68 -1.23
CA LEU A 70 -4.04 -6.16 -2.60
C LEU A 70 -2.92 -6.84 -3.38
N ASN A 71 -3.28 -7.65 -4.36
CA ASN A 71 -2.31 -8.26 -5.26
C ASN A 71 -1.95 -7.25 -6.33
N ILE A 72 -0.70 -6.78 -6.28
CA ILE A 72 -0.18 -5.77 -7.18
C ILE A 72 0.83 -6.35 -8.16
N THR A 73 0.84 -5.81 -9.38
CA THR A 73 1.78 -6.18 -10.43
C THR A 73 2.45 -4.94 -11.01
N GLN A 74 3.69 -5.11 -11.46
CA GLN A 74 4.35 -4.20 -12.39
C GLN A 74 4.03 -4.72 -13.79
N GLU A 75 2.97 -4.27 -14.45
CA GLU A 75 2.94 -4.48 -15.90
C GLU A 75 3.94 -3.51 -16.55
N ASP A 76 5.20 -3.99 -16.63
CA ASP A 76 6.23 -3.65 -17.62
C ASP A 76 7.32 -4.75 -17.64
N ILE A 77 7.02 -5.95 -18.19
CA ILE A 77 8.05 -6.87 -18.76
C ILE A 77 8.53 -6.35 -20.14
N CYS A 78 8.46 -5.04 -20.39
CA CYS A 78 8.68 -4.43 -21.70
C CYS A 78 9.43 -3.09 -21.65
N SER A 79 10.65 -3.00 -21.10
CA SER A 79 11.67 -2.14 -21.73
C SER A 79 13.11 -2.33 -21.25
N HIS A 80 13.98 -2.39 -22.26
CA HIS A 80 15.35 -1.91 -22.34
C HIS A 80 16.32 -2.14 -21.17
N SER A 81 17.19 -3.14 -21.39
CA SER A 81 18.56 -3.14 -20.86
C SER A 81 19.29 -1.85 -21.24
N PHE A 82 19.64 -1.04 -20.24
CA PHE A 82 20.70 -0.04 -20.35
C PHE A 82 21.96 -0.59 -19.68
N LEU A 83 22.83 -1.19 -20.50
CA LEU A 83 24.23 -1.36 -20.17
C LEU A 83 24.90 0.00 -20.31
N MET A 84 25.20 0.69 -19.20
CA MET A 84 26.39 1.53 -18.99
C MET A 84 26.52 1.85 -17.50
N ASN A 85 27.26 1.02 -16.77
CA ASN A 85 27.69 1.32 -15.40
C ASN A 85 28.78 2.40 -15.45
N SER A 86 28.42 3.64 -15.14
CA SER A 86 29.38 4.66 -14.70
C SER A 86 29.35 4.71 -13.18
N ALA A 87 30.49 4.44 -12.55
CA ALA A 87 30.63 4.54 -11.10
C ALA A 87 30.84 6.00 -10.71
N PHE A 88 29.77 6.68 -10.32
CA PHE A 88 29.84 7.96 -9.64
C PHE A 88 29.67 7.73 -8.15
N ALA A 89 30.74 7.93 -7.38
CA ALA A 89 30.67 8.01 -5.93
C ALA A 89 30.25 9.44 -5.55
N ALA A 90 28.95 9.71 -5.61
CA ALA A 90 28.34 10.89 -5.04
C ALA A 90 27.46 10.45 -3.86
N SER A 91 27.73 10.95 -2.65
CA SER A 91 26.81 10.81 -1.51
C SER A 91 25.62 11.76 -1.69
N CYS A 92 24.86 11.58 -2.77
CA CYS A 92 23.58 12.26 -2.94
C CYS A 92 22.54 11.45 -2.16
N ASN A 93 21.96 12.06 -1.14
CA ASN A 93 20.83 11.49 -0.40
C ASN A 93 19.56 11.72 -1.24
N CYS A 94 19.48 11.07 -2.40
CA CYS A 94 18.29 11.16 -3.25
C CYS A 94 17.13 10.38 -2.60
N PRO A 95 15.86 10.77 -2.88
CA PRO A 95 14.71 10.07 -2.34
C PRO A 95 14.74 8.60 -2.73
N ASP A 96 14.23 7.74 -1.84
CA ASP A 96 14.09 6.32 -2.13
C ASP A 96 13.24 6.11 -3.39
N ALA A 97 13.64 5.13 -4.19
CA ALA A 97 12.87 4.62 -5.33
C ALA A 97 11.42 4.35 -4.91
N PHE A 98 10.45 4.89 -5.67
CA PHE A 98 9.03 4.65 -5.44
C PHE A 98 8.33 4.24 -6.74
N PHE A 99 7.28 3.44 -6.60
CA PHE A 99 6.41 3.03 -7.68
C PHE A 99 5.08 3.77 -7.61
N GLU A 100 4.60 4.28 -8.72
CA GLU A 100 3.33 4.99 -8.83
C GLU A 100 2.19 4.02 -9.15
N ASN A 101 1.03 4.18 -8.50
CA ASN A 101 -0.16 3.38 -8.82
C ASN A 101 -0.88 4.00 -10.03
N ARG A 102 -1.02 3.25 -11.13
CA ARG A 102 -1.69 3.75 -12.35
C ARG A 102 -3.19 3.84 -12.24
N ASN A 103 -3.78 3.03 -11.36
CA ASN A 103 -5.21 3.00 -11.13
C ASN A 103 -5.45 2.88 -9.62
N PRO A 104 -5.36 4.00 -8.88
CA PRO A 104 -5.60 4.01 -7.45
C PRO A 104 -7.03 3.62 -7.12
N VAL A 105 -7.21 2.99 -5.95
CA VAL A 105 -8.54 2.76 -5.39
C VAL A 105 -9.11 4.09 -4.95
N THR A 106 -10.37 4.35 -5.29
CA THR A 106 -11.11 5.55 -4.90
C THR A 106 -12.07 5.27 -3.76
N GLU A 107 -12.71 4.10 -3.75
CA GLU A 107 -13.73 3.74 -2.77
C GLU A 107 -13.59 2.28 -2.32
N VAL A 108 -14.08 2.03 -1.12
CA VAL A 108 -14.09 0.72 -0.47
C VAL A 108 -15.49 0.51 0.05
N HIS A 109 -16.09 -0.60 -0.33
CA HIS A 109 -17.37 -1.01 0.22
C HIS A 109 -17.24 -2.40 0.82
N ILE A 110 -17.84 -2.59 1.99
CA ILE A 110 -17.94 -3.88 2.64
C ILE A 110 -19.41 -4.16 2.83
N TYR A 111 -19.88 -5.28 2.29
CA TYR A 111 -21.26 -5.71 2.38
C TYR A 111 -21.36 -6.97 3.21
N THR A 112 -22.41 -7.08 4.00
CA THR A 112 -22.71 -8.34 4.68
C THR A 112 -23.35 -9.33 3.71
N VAL A 113 -22.95 -10.60 3.75
CA VAL A 113 -23.57 -11.66 2.92
C VAL A 113 -24.76 -12.31 3.64
N ASN A 114 -24.79 -12.17 4.97
CA ASN A 114 -25.82 -12.73 5.85
C ASN A 114 -26.48 -11.59 6.65
N ASP A 115 -27.64 -11.85 7.25
CA ASP A 115 -28.25 -10.86 8.16
C ASP A 115 -27.32 -10.60 9.34
N PHE A 116 -26.83 -9.38 9.45
CA PHE A 116 -25.84 -8.98 10.46
C PHE A 116 -26.54 -8.50 11.74
N SER A 117 -27.66 -7.80 11.58
CA SER A 117 -28.49 -7.29 12.68
C SER A 117 -29.92 -7.02 12.18
N THR A 118 -30.80 -6.53 13.06
CA THR A 118 -32.14 -6.06 12.62
C THR A 118 -32.12 -4.78 11.79
N THR A 119 -30.96 -4.12 11.69
CA THR A 119 -30.77 -2.89 10.90
C THR A 119 -29.88 -3.08 9.68
N TYR A 120 -29.25 -4.26 9.55
CA TYR A 120 -28.33 -4.62 8.48
C TYR A 120 -28.68 -6.03 8.02
N ASP A 121 -29.49 -6.10 6.97
CA ASP A 121 -29.92 -7.33 6.32
C ASP A 121 -28.81 -7.84 5.37
N ALA A 122 -28.91 -9.08 4.91
CA ALA A 122 -28.02 -9.61 3.88
C ALA A 122 -27.99 -8.70 2.63
N GLY A 123 -26.78 -8.30 2.21
CA GLY A 123 -26.53 -7.39 1.09
C GLY A 123 -26.34 -5.93 1.50
N ASP A 124 -26.58 -5.57 2.75
CA ASP A 124 -26.41 -4.18 3.20
C ASP A 124 -24.94 -3.80 3.32
N GLU A 125 -24.65 -2.53 3.00
CA GLU A 125 -23.32 -1.95 3.16
C GLU A 125 -23.05 -1.65 4.65
N VAL A 126 -21.95 -2.23 5.15
CA VAL A 126 -21.48 -2.15 6.54
C VAL A 126 -20.07 -1.59 6.64
N THR A 127 -19.56 -0.94 5.60
CA THR A 127 -18.22 -0.32 5.54
C THR A 127 -17.89 0.52 6.77
N SER A 128 -18.88 1.28 7.27
CA SER A 128 -18.74 2.17 8.42
C SER A 128 -18.45 1.46 9.75
N LEU A 129 -18.65 0.14 9.82
CA LEU A 129 -18.36 -0.68 10.99
C LEU A 129 -16.90 -1.14 11.04
N PHE A 130 -16.14 -0.92 9.97
CA PHE A 130 -14.77 -1.43 9.81
C PHE A 130 -13.72 -0.32 9.87
N TYR A 131 -12.69 -0.56 10.68
CA TYR A 131 -11.62 0.40 10.96
C TYR A 131 -10.24 -0.24 10.84
N ARG A 132 -9.23 0.55 10.50
CA ARG A 132 -7.81 0.17 10.65
C ARG A 132 -7.25 0.72 11.94
N TYR A 133 -6.30 0.02 12.54
CA TYR A 133 -5.54 0.53 13.68
C TYR A 133 -4.13 0.97 13.26
N LEU A 134 -3.78 2.23 13.52
CA LEU A 134 -2.48 2.83 13.20
C LEU A 134 -1.50 2.83 14.38
N GLY A 135 -1.69 1.92 15.35
CA GLY A 135 -0.83 1.81 16.53
C GLY A 135 -1.16 2.78 17.68
N HIS A 136 -1.98 3.79 17.43
CA HIS A 136 -2.43 4.75 18.45
C HIS A 136 -3.86 5.24 18.25
N GLU A 137 -4.40 5.12 17.03
CA GLU A 137 -5.76 5.52 16.70
C GLU A 137 -6.41 4.54 15.74
N TYR A 138 -7.75 4.58 15.72
CA TYR A 138 -8.58 3.86 14.78
C TYR A 138 -9.05 4.83 13.71
N GLU A 139 -8.87 4.46 12.45
CA GLU A 139 -9.38 5.22 11.32
C GLU A 139 -10.37 4.40 10.51
N PRO A 140 -11.44 5.00 9.96
CA PRO A 140 -12.35 4.31 9.06
C PRO A 140 -11.60 3.66 7.89
N ILE A 141 -11.99 2.45 7.50
CA ILE A 141 -11.24 1.70 6.47
C ILE A 141 -11.15 2.44 5.12
N ASN A 142 -12.12 3.31 4.81
CA ASN A 142 -12.12 4.12 3.58
C ASN A 142 -10.97 5.15 3.51
N SER A 143 -10.35 5.52 4.63
CA SER A 143 -9.18 6.42 4.65
C SER A 143 -7.91 5.72 4.17
N PHE A 144 -7.89 4.37 4.22
CA PHE A 144 -6.70 3.57 3.94
C PHE A 144 -6.35 3.55 2.46
N LEU A 145 -7.34 3.42 1.59
CA LEU A 145 -7.12 3.03 0.20
C LEU A 145 -6.74 4.17 -0.74
N ARG A 146 -6.06 5.19 -0.21
CA ARG A 146 -5.26 6.13 -1.00
C ARG A 146 -3.78 5.75 -0.98
N PRO A 147 -3.31 4.64 -1.60
CA PRO A 147 -1.87 4.42 -1.71
C PRO A 147 -1.29 5.45 -2.69
N GLN A 148 -0.71 6.51 -2.12
CA GLN A 148 0.19 7.41 -2.83
C GLN A 148 1.58 6.77 -2.75
N ASN A 149 1.93 6.07 -3.83
CA ASN A 149 3.22 5.45 -4.08
C ASN A 149 3.62 4.29 -3.14
N ALA A 150 4.34 3.32 -3.67
CA ALA A 150 4.87 2.19 -2.92
C ALA A 150 6.39 2.14 -3.02
N ALA A 151 7.10 1.90 -1.91
CA ALA A 151 8.55 1.72 -1.92
C ALA A 151 8.97 0.41 -2.64
N SER A 152 8.06 -0.57 -2.72
CA SER A 152 8.28 -1.85 -3.40
C SER A 152 6.98 -2.39 -3.96
N VAL A 153 7.07 -3.16 -5.06
CA VAL A 153 5.91 -3.87 -5.62
C VAL A 153 5.78 -5.25 -4.97
N THR A 154 5.16 -5.24 -3.81
CA THR A 154 4.80 -6.41 -3.01
C THR A 154 3.35 -6.28 -2.56
N PRO A 155 2.62 -7.39 -2.35
CA PRO A 155 1.23 -7.33 -1.92
C PRO A 155 1.05 -6.43 -0.69
N ILE A 156 0.07 -5.51 -0.78
CA ILE A 156 -0.23 -4.56 0.29
C ILE A 156 -1.29 -5.19 1.18
N LYS A 157 -1.02 -5.29 2.48
CA LYS A 157 -1.94 -5.91 3.44
C LYS A 157 -2.56 -4.88 4.36
N VAL A 158 -3.87 -5.00 4.55
CA VAL A 158 -4.68 -4.13 5.39
C VAL A 158 -5.51 -4.99 6.31
N ARG A 159 -5.69 -4.58 7.56
CA ARG A 159 -6.65 -5.22 8.45
C ARG A 159 -7.79 -4.27 8.74
N ALA A 160 -8.99 -4.69 8.35
CA ALA A 160 -10.25 -4.05 8.66
C ALA A 160 -10.84 -4.73 9.90
N LEU A 161 -10.71 -4.08 11.05
CA LEU A 161 -11.22 -4.52 12.35
C LEU A 161 -12.71 -4.20 12.44
N LEU A 162 -13.51 -5.18 12.82
CA LEU A 162 -14.94 -4.97 13.08
C LEU A 162 -15.10 -4.32 14.45
N MET A 163 -15.63 -3.09 14.47
CA MET A 163 -15.75 -2.30 15.71
C MET A 163 -17.12 -2.46 16.39
N GLU A 164 -18.12 -2.97 15.66
CA GLU A 164 -19.46 -3.26 16.17
C GLU A 164 -19.81 -4.73 15.90
N ALA A 165 -20.09 -5.47 16.97
CA ALA A 165 -20.45 -6.88 16.86
C ALA A 165 -21.82 -7.08 16.19
N PRO A 166 -22.04 -8.15 15.40
CA PRO A 166 -23.36 -8.47 14.90
C PRO A 166 -24.31 -8.76 16.06
N ALA A 167 -25.53 -8.21 15.97
CA ALA A 167 -26.59 -8.53 16.92
C ALA A 167 -27.06 -9.99 16.77
N ILE A 168 -26.91 -10.55 15.56
CA ILE A 168 -27.26 -11.93 15.23
C ILE A 168 -25.99 -12.79 15.30
N LYS A 169 -25.93 -13.70 16.28
CA LYS A 169 -24.85 -14.69 16.33
C LYS A 169 -25.05 -15.74 15.25
N GLY A 170 -23.96 -16.18 14.64
CA GLY A 170 -24.05 -17.16 13.57
C GLY A 170 -22.89 -17.07 12.60
N ASN A 171 -23.08 -17.73 11.46
CA ASN A 171 -22.13 -17.69 10.36
C ASN A 171 -22.30 -16.39 9.58
N HIS A 172 -21.20 -15.65 9.43
CA HIS A 172 -21.13 -14.40 8.68
C HIS A 172 -20.04 -14.48 7.63
N SER A 173 -20.29 -13.87 6.49
CA SER A 173 -19.31 -13.60 5.46
C SER A 173 -19.47 -12.16 5.00
N PHE A 174 -18.39 -11.57 4.49
CA PHE A 174 -18.39 -10.20 4.00
C PHE A 174 -17.85 -10.17 2.57
N GLU A 175 -18.54 -9.44 1.71
CA GLU A 175 -18.04 -9.07 0.39
C GLU A 175 -17.31 -7.73 0.51
N VAL A 176 -16.11 -7.65 -0.03
CA VAL A 176 -15.34 -6.41 -0.12
C VAL A 176 -15.25 -6.03 -1.57
N GLU A 177 -15.67 -4.82 -1.92
CA GLU A 177 -15.54 -4.22 -3.23
C GLU A 177 -14.58 -3.04 -3.17
N LEU A 178 -13.63 -3.00 -4.10
CA LEU A 178 -12.77 -1.86 -4.35
C LEU A 178 -13.19 -1.21 -5.66
N ILE A 179 -13.56 0.06 -5.61
CA ILE A 179 -13.82 0.87 -6.80
C ILE A 179 -12.53 1.58 -7.17
N MET A 180 -12.07 1.35 -8.39
CA MET A 180 -10.84 1.91 -8.94
C MET A 180 -11.12 3.27 -9.59
N GLN A 181 -10.08 4.08 -9.83
CA GLN A 181 -10.22 5.40 -10.46
C GLN A 181 -10.86 5.33 -11.86
N ASP A 182 -10.62 4.27 -12.62
CA ASP A 182 -11.25 4.01 -13.91
C ASP A 182 -12.68 3.43 -13.80
N SER A 183 -13.25 3.37 -12.59
CA SER A 183 -14.54 2.74 -12.25
C SER A 183 -14.59 1.21 -12.40
N THR A 184 -13.44 0.54 -12.63
CA THR A 184 -13.36 -0.92 -12.51
C THR A 184 -13.65 -1.32 -11.06
N VAL A 185 -14.34 -2.45 -10.87
CA VAL A 185 -14.63 -3.02 -9.54
C VAL A 185 -13.83 -4.31 -9.37
N VAL A 186 -13.08 -4.39 -8.28
CA VAL A 186 -12.39 -5.61 -7.83
C VAL A 186 -13.05 -6.07 -6.55
N SER A 187 -13.62 -7.28 -6.54
CA SER A 187 -14.31 -7.80 -5.37
C SER A 187 -13.89 -9.22 -5.00
N ALA A 188 -14.10 -9.55 -3.73
CA ALA A 188 -13.96 -10.89 -3.19
C ALA A 188 -14.85 -11.05 -1.96
N THR A 189 -15.09 -12.30 -1.56
CA THR A 189 -15.90 -12.63 -0.38
C THR A 189 -15.07 -13.43 0.61
N THR A 190 -15.16 -13.09 1.89
CA THR A 190 -14.51 -13.86 2.95
C THR A 190 -15.11 -15.27 3.03
N SER A 191 -14.34 -16.21 3.59
CA SER A 191 -14.93 -17.46 4.07
C SER A 191 -15.98 -17.19 5.15
N SER A 192 -16.96 -18.07 5.25
CA SER A 192 -17.95 -18.00 6.32
C SER A 192 -17.33 -18.37 7.66
N ILE A 193 -17.51 -17.50 8.66
CA ILE A 193 -16.99 -17.67 10.01
C ILE A 193 -18.10 -17.50 11.05
N TYR A 194 -18.07 -18.29 12.13
CA TYR A 194 -19.02 -18.14 13.21
C TYR A 194 -18.61 -16.99 14.13
N LEU A 195 -19.39 -15.90 14.17
CA LEU A 195 -19.21 -14.79 15.10
C LEU A 195 -20.11 -14.98 16.33
N LYS A 196 -19.50 -14.99 17.51
CA LYS A 196 -20.17 -15.26 18.80
C LYS A 196 -20.20 -14.05 19.74
#